data_AF-A0A9D7UA33-F1
#
_entry.id   AF-A0A9D7UA33-F1
#
_cell.length_a   1.000
_cell.length_b   1.000
_cell.length_c   1.000
_cell.angle_alpha   90.00
_cell.angle_beta   90.00
_cell.angle_gamma   90.00
#
_symmetry.space_group_name_H-M   'P 1'
#
loop_
_entity.id
_entity.type
_entity.pdbx_description
1 polymer ?
#
loop_
_entity_poly.entity_id
_entity_poly.type
_entity_poly.pdbx_seq_one_letter_code
_entity_poly.pdbx_strand_id
1 'polypeptide(L)'
;MKKIIFAILVSFIMISCQTTETDQVVTIEKKFSLTLPSFLSKSTELNEDATLQYQNMVKEFYVVVIEDTKSEMKKSLEENNLTELYPNDINGYSCLLVQGLEKT
;
A
#
# COMPACT_ATOMS: atom_id res chain seq x y z
N MET A 1 25.45 -18.65 38.87
CA MET A 1 24.22 -17.93 38.49
C MET A 1 24.49 -16.53 37.94
N LYS A 2 25.20 -15.63 38.64
CA LYS A 2 25.52 -14.27 38.14
C LYS A 2 26.26 -14.23 36.79
N LYS A 3 27.18 -15.17 36.55
CA LYS A 3 27.91 -15.30 35.26
C LYS A 3 27.01 -15.74 34.09
N ILE A 4 25.98 -16.55 34.38
CA ILE A 4 25.01 -17.01 33.37
C ILE A 4 24.02 -15.89 33.04
N ILE A 5 23.56 -15.15 34.05
CA ILE A 5 22.71 -13.96 33.86
C ILE A 5 23.44 -12.90 33.02
N PHE A 6 24.73 -12.68 33.28
CA PHE A 6 25.54 -11.75 32.50
C PHE A 6 25.72 -12.20 31.04
N ALA A 7 25.89 -13.51 30.79
CA ALA A 7 25.97 -14.06 29.44
C ALA A 7 24.65 -13.91 28.65
N ILE A 8 23.50 -14.09 29.31
CA ILE A 8 22.18 -13.90 28.68
C ILE A 8 21.95 -12.41 28.34
N LEU A 9 22.35 -11.50 29.23
CA LEU A 9 22.22 -10.05 29.01
C LEU A 9 23.09 -9.57 27.83
N VAL A 10 24.31 -10.10 27.70
CA VAL A 10 25.21 -9.79 26.57
C VAL A 10 24.66 -10.35 25.25
N SER A 11 24.04 -11.53 25.28
CA SER A 11 23.39 -12.13 24.09
C SER A 11 22.21 -11.28 23.58
N PHE A 12 21.40 -10.71 24.50
CA PHE A 12 20.27 -9.85 24.14
C PHE A 12 20.67 -8.55 23.43
N ILE A 13 21.87 -8.01 23.73
CA ILE A 13 22.36 -6.76 23.13
C ILE A 13 22.71 -6.96 21.64
N MET A 14 23.12 -8.16 21.23
CA MET A 14 23.52 -8.46 19.84
C MET A 14 22.32 -8.61 18.89
N ILE A 15 21.10 -8.80 19.41
CA ILE A 15 19.87 -8.94 18.59
C ILE A 15 19.35 -7.57 18.13
N SER A 16 19.78 -6.47 18.77
CA SER A 16 19.28 -5.12 18.47
C SER A 16 19.86 -4.50 17.20
N CYS A 17 20.82 -5.15 16.53
CA CYS A 17 21.49 -4.61 15.36
C CYS A 17 21.15 -5.45 14.13
N GLN A 18 19.97 -5.19 13.54
CA GLN A 18 19.63 -5.49 12.13
C GLN A 18 18.19 -5.03 11.85
N THR A 19 18.01 -3.73 11.60
CA THR A 19 16.82 -3.22 10.90
C THR A 19 17.26 -2.19 9.88
N THR A 20 18.01 -2.64 8.87
CA THR A 20 18.09 -1.89 7.61
C THR A 20 16.78 -2.13 6.88
N GLU A 21 15.90 -1.14 6.89
CA GLU A 21 14.74 -1.11 5.99
C GLU A 21 15.32 -1.12 4.56
N THR A 22 15.18 -2.24 3.88
CA THR A 22 15.61 -2.40 2.49
C THR A 22 14.43 -2.22 1.56
N ASP A 23 14.70 -2.00 0.29
CA ASP A 23 13.67 -1.96 -0.73
C ASP A 23 13.52 -3.31 -1.43
N GLN A 24 12.31 -3.61 -1.88
CA GLN A 24 11.97 -4.68 -2.81
C GLN A 24 11.31 -4.08 -4.05
N VAL A 25 11.65 -4.58 -5.24
CA VAL A 25 10.98 -4.18 -6.49
C VAL A 25 9.96 -5.24 -6.84
N VAL A 26 8.69 -4.83 -6.94
CA VAL A 26 7.58 -5.67 -7.37
C VAL A 26 7.17 -5.25 -8.76
N THR A 27 7.22 -6.19 -9.71
CA THR A 27 6.86 -5.95 -11.12
C THR A 27 5.52 -6.60 -11.41
N ILE A 28 4.57 -5.80 -11.91
CA ILE A 28 3.29 -6.28 -12.44
C ILE A 28 3.41 -6.37 -13.96
N GLU A 29 3.72 -7.59 -14.40
CA GLU A 29 3.87 -7.96 -15.82
C GLU A 29 4.64 -6.90 -16.64
N LYS A 30 4.12 -6.51 -17.81
CA LYS A 30 4.66 -5.47 -18.68
C LYS A 30 3.99 -4.10 -18.47
N LYS A 31 3.33 -3.89 -17.33
CA LYS A 31 2.56 -2.67 -17.06
C LYS A 31 3.37 -1.67 -16.25
N PHE A 32 3.79 -2.06 -15.05
CA PHE A 32 4.53 -1.18 -14.14
C PHE A 32 5.37 -1.96 -13.13
N SER A 33 6.25 -1.25 -12.43
CA SER A 33 6.96 -1.75 -11.26
C SER A 33 6.89 -0.74 -10.12
N LEU A 34 6.90 -1.24 -8.89
CA LEU A 34 6.90 -0.45 -7.67
C LEU A 34 8.09 -0.83 -6.80
N THR A 35 8.79 0.19 -6.30
CA THR A 35 9.77 0.02 -5.22
C THR A 35 9.02 0.16 -3.90
N LEU A 36 8.99 -0.92 -3.13
CA LEU A 36 8.27 -1.01 -1.86
C LEU A 36 9.26 -1.32 -0.73
N PRO A 37 9.00 -0.89 0.50
CA PRO A 37 9.76 -1.36 1.65
C PRO A 37 9.69 -2.88 1.81
N SER A 38 10.80 -3.52 2.14
CA SER A 38 10.92 -4.98 2.28
C SER A 38 10.14 -5.54 3.47
N PHE A 39 9.78 -4.70 4.44
CA PHE A 39 8.94 -5.09 5.57
C PHE A 39 7.47 -5.35 5.19
N LEU A 40 7.05 -4.97 3.97
CA LEU A 40 5.70 -5.21 3.48
C LEU A 40 5.54 -6.64 2.97
N SER A 41 4.40 -7.25 3.30
CA SER A 41 4.00 -8.56 2.80
C SER A 41 2.76 -8.44 1.91
N LYS A 42 2.66 -9.29 0.88
CA LYS A 42 1.50 -9.32 -0.01
C LYS A 42 0.22 -9.62 0.80
N SER A 43 -0.86 -8.92 0.48
CA SER A 43 -2.20 -9.12 1.06
C SER A 43 -3.19 -9.50 -0.04
N THR A 44 -4.36 -10.01 0.36
CA THR A 44 -5.52 -10.20 -0.50
C THR A 44 -6.81 -9.56 0.05
N GLU A 45 -6.73 -8.92 1.22
CA GLU A 45 -7.90 -8.54 2.02
C GLU A 45 -8.08 -7.02 2.17
N LEU A 46 -7.24 -6.21 1.54
CA LEU A 46 -7.34 -4.74 1.65
C LEU A 46 -8.44 -4.15 0.77
N ASN A 47 -8.54 -4.61 -0.47
CA ASN A 47 -9.52 -4.13 -1.44
C ASN A 47 -9.70 -5.20 -2.53
N GLU A 48 -10.96 -5.45 -2.90
CA GLU A 48 -11.33 -6.50 -3.85
C GLU A 48 -10.89 -6.20 -5.30
N ASP A 49 -10.79 -4.93 -5.66
CA ASP A 49 -10.38 -4.46 -6.99
C ASP A 49 -8.86 -4.21 -7.09
N ALA A 50 -8.12 -4.51 -6.02
CA ALA A 50 -6.68 -4.29 -5.99
C ALA A 50 -5.93 -5.26 -6.92
N THR A 51 -5.20 -4.69 -7.89
CA THR A 51 -4.24 -5.46 -8.71
C THR A 51 -2.98 -5.82 -7.91
N LEU A 52 -2.56 -4.93 -7.02
CA LEU A 52 -1.46 -5.18 -6.08
C LEU A 52 -1.88 -4.64 -4.71
N GLN A 53 -1.66 -5.45 -3.68
CA GLN A 53 -1.92 -5.05 -2.31
C GLN A 53 -0.85 -5.65 -1.39
N TYR A 54 -0.27 -4.80 -0.56
CA TYR A 54 0.79 -5.11 0.38
C TYR A 54 0.51 -4.41 1.70
N GLN A 55 0.79 -5.09 2.81
CA GLN A 55 0.57 -4.54 4.14
C GLN A 55 1.66 -4.95 5.12
N ASN A 56 1.82 -4.12 6.14
CA ASN A 56 2.42 -4.50 7.40
C ASN A 56 1.52 -3.96 8.51
N MET A 57 0.78 -4.87 9.16
CA MET A 57 -0.18 -4.50 10.21
C MET A 57 0.52 -3.97 11.48
N VAL A 58 1.76 -4.39 11.75
CA VAL A 58 2.52 -3.94 12.93
C VAL A 58 3.00 -2.50 12.78
N LYS A 59 3.39 -2.12 11.55
CA LYS A 59 3.82 -0.77 11.19
C LYS A 59 2.68 0.11 10.67
N GLU A 60 1.47 -0.43 10.60
CA GLU A 60 0.27 0.24 10.05
C GLU A 60 0.51 0.87 8.68
N PHE A 61 1.29 0.19 7.83
CA PHE A 61 1.65 0.67 6.50
C PHE A 61 0.99 -0.21 5.42
N TYR A 62 0.29 0.44 4.50
CA TYR A 62 -0.54 -0.23 3.50
C TYR A 62 -0.27 0.38 2.13
N VAL A 63 -0.18 -0.49 1.12
CA VAL A 63 -0.05 -0.10 -0.29
C VAL A 63 -1.10 -0.87 -1.07
N VAL A 64 -1.96 -0.14 -1.77
CA VAL A 64 -2.99 -0.68 -2.64
C VAL A 64 -2.86 -0.01 -4.00
N VAL A 65 -2.89 -0.81 -5.06
CA VAL A 65 -2.87 -0.36 -6.45
C VAL A 65 -4.13 -0.88 -7.12
N ILE A 66 -4.97 0.03 -7.56
CA ILE A 66 -6.17 -0.23 -8.32
C ILE A 66 -5.91 0.26 -9.75
N GLU A 67 -6.18 -0.59 -10.74
CA GLU A 67 -6.05 -0.25 -12.16
C GLU A 67 -7.44 -0.01 -12.74
N ASP A 68 -7.74 1.24 -13.07
CA ASP A 68 -8.98 1.60 -13.79
C ASP A 68 -8.69 2.05 -15.22
N THR A 69 -9.47 1.56 -16.17
CA THR A 69 -9.48 2.12 -17.52
C THR A 69 -10.32 3.40 -17.59
N LYS A 70 -10.02 4.27 -18.56
CA LYS A 70 -10.84 5.48 -18.83
C LYS A 70 -12.31 5.15 -19.10
N SER A 71 -12.59 3.98 -19.68
CA SER A 71 -13.96 3.56 -20.00
C SER A 71 -14.71 3.13 -18.74
N GLU A 72 -14.06 2.39 -17.85
CA GLU A 72 -14.64 2.01 -16.56
C GLU A 72 -14.94 3.25 -15.72
N MET A 73 -13.98 4.19 -15.63
CA MET A 73 -14.20 5.46 -14.94
C MET A 73 -15.42 6.22 -15.48
N LYS A 74 -15.51 6.37 -16.81
CA LYS A 74 -16.65 7.05 -17.45
C LYS A 74 -17.97 6.36 -17.07
N LYS A 75 -18.00 5.03 -17.17
CA LYS A 75 -19.18 4.24 -16.84
C LYS A 75 -19.58 4.42 -15.38
N SER A 76 -18.63 4.37 -14.45
CA SER A 76 -18.86 4.59 -13.02
C SER A 76 -19.41 5.99 -12.73
N LEU A 77 -18.93 7.03 -13.42
CA LEU A 77 -19.47 8.39 -13.29
C LEU A 77 -20.92 8.49 -13.80
N GLU A 78 -21.23 7.86 -14.94
CA GLU A 78 -22.57 7.85 -15.53
C GLU A 78 -23.57 7.09 -14.65
N GLU A 79 -23.20 5.88 -14.19
CA GLU A 79 -24.06 5.02 -13.36
C GLU A 79 -24.40 5.64 -12.00
N ASN A 80 -23.53 6.50 -11.47
CA ASN A 80 -23.73 7.19 -10.20
C ASN A 80 -24.23 8.64 -10.33
N ASN A 81 -24.56 9.10 -11.55
CA ASN A 81 -24.98 10.48 -11.83
C ASN A 81 -23.97 11.55 -11.36
N LEU A 82 -22.68 11.26 -11.52
CA LEU A 82 -21.57 12.09 -11.05
C LEU A 82 -20.96 12.96 -12.15
N THR A 83 -21.39 12.81 -13.40
CA THR A 83 -20.80 13.47 -14.58
C THR A 83 -20.89 15.01 -14.54
N GLU A 84 -21.85 15.59 -13.81
CA GLU A 84 -21.95 17.04 -13.62
C GLU A 84 -21.00 17.58 -12.55
N LEU A 85 -20.63 16.73 -11.58
CA LEU A 85 -19.76 17.08 -10.45
C LEU A 85 -18.28 16.87 -10.78
N TYR A 86 -17.99 15.81 -11.53
CA TYR A 86 -16.63 15.41 -11.89
C TYR A 86 -16.52 15.29 -13.41
N PRO A 87 -15.72 16.15 -14.08
CA PRO A 87 -15.50 16.02 -15.51
C PRO A 87 -14.86 14.66 -15.83
N ASN A 88 -15.18 14.12 -17.01
CA ASN A 88 -14.66 12.83 -17.49
C ASN A 88 -13.20 12.96 -18.00
N ASP A 89 -12.32 13.43 -17.14
CA ASP A 89 -10.89 13.60 -17.36
C ASP A 89 -10.09 13.31 -16.07
N ILE A 90 -8.76 13.42 -16.15
CA ILE A 90 -7.88 13.11 -15.01
C ILE A 90 -8.08 14.08 -13.83
N ASN A 91 -8.52 15.32 -14.08
CA ASN A 91 -8.75 16.29 -13.02
C ASN A 91 -10.02 15.93 -12.24
N GLY A 92 -11.10 15.58 -12.94
CA GLY A 92 -12.33 15.12 -12.30
C GLY A 92 -12.11 13.85 -11.49
N TYR A 93 -11.37 12.89 -12.05
CA TYR A 93 -11.00 11.66 -11.33
C TYR A 93 -10.16 11.93 -10.09
N SER A 94 -9.10 12.73 -10.21
CA SER A 94 -8.25 13.09 -9.06
C SER A 94 -9.06 13.83 -7.98
N CYS A 95 -10.00 14.69 -8.38
CA CYS A 95 -10.87 15.41 -7.46
C CYS A 95 -11.79 14.45 -6.70
N LEU A 96 -12.44 13.51 -7.41
CA LEU A 96 -13.29 12.47 -6.83
C LEU A 96 -12.53 11.66 -5.77
N LEU A 97 -11.32 11.19 -6.11
CA LEU A 97 -10.50 10.37 -5.20
C LEU A 97 -10.08 11.16 -3.95
N VAL A 98 -9.53 12.37 -4.12
CA VAL A 98 -9.06 13.19 -2.99
C VAL A 98 -10.21 13.54 -2.04
N GLN A 99 -11.36 13.95 -2.59
CA GLN A 99 -12.53 14.24 -1.75
C GLN A 99 -13.09 13.00 -1.05
N GLY A 100 -12.98 11.83 -1.66
CA GLY A 100 -13.32 10.55 -1.03
C GLY A 100 -12.44 10.27 0.19
N LEU A 101 -11.14 10.51 0.08
CA LEU A 101 -10.17 10.29 1.15
C LEU A 101 -10.27 11.32 2.29
N GLU A 102 -10.61 12.57 1.99
CA GLU A 102 -10.79 13.61 3.01
C GLU A 102 -12.02 13.39 3.91
N LYS A 103 -12.98 12.59 3.47
CA LYS A 103 -14.22 12.31 4.23
C LYS A 103 -14.11 11.12 5.20
N THR A 104 -12.97 10.44 5.24
CA THR A 104 -12.63 9.37 6.20
C THR A 104 -11.88 9.90 7.41
#